data_AF-A0A7T4R3C3-F1
#
_entry.id   AF-A0A7T4R3C3-F1
#
_cell.length_a   1.000
_cell.length_b   1.000
_cell.length_c   1.000
_cell.angle_alpha   90.00
_cell.angle_beta   90.00
_cell.angle_gamma   90.00
#
_symmetry.space_group_name_H-M   'P 1'
#
loop_
_entity.id
_entity.type
_entity.pdbx_description
1 polymer ?
#
loop_
_entity_poly.entity_id
_entity_poly.type
_entity_poly.pdbx_seq_one_letter_code
_entity_poly.pdbx_strand_id
1 'polypeptide(L)'
;MPEQKKSQRFETVRNLAETEADRLANELSAAQQAWQTQHNKLEELRAYCREYATGHQSGQLMDLAALQSTQHFVDQLRRAIAMQEATVTRLAGERDAARKAWMKARKHALSMDTLVDRYQREEKREADRQEQIRSDDLVNQRFVWSQQSA
;
A
#
# COMPACT_ATOMS: atom_id res chain seq x y z
N MET A 1 -20.56 -19.08 29.39
CA MET A 1 -20.15 -18.44 28.12
C MET A 1 -18.99 -19.26 27.58
N PRO A 2 -19.04 -19.82 26.35
CA PRO A 2 -17.89 -20.51 25.81
C PRO A 2 -16.74 -19.50 25.70
N GLU A 3 -15.56 -19.83 26.23
CA GLU A 3 -14.36 -18.99 26.04
C GLU A 3 -14.10 -18.86 24.53
N GLN A 4 -14.09 -17.63 24.02
CA GLN A 4 -13.70 -17.38 22.64
C GLN A 4 -12.27 -17.89 22.41
N LYS A 5 -12.11 -18.71 21.38
CA LYS A 5 -10.82 -19.25 20.96
C LYS A 5 -9.85 -18.11 20.64
N LYS A 6 -8.56 -18.31 20.88
CA LYS A 6 -7.53 -17.27 20.67
C LYS A 6 -7.50 -16.86 19.21
N SER A 7 -7.63 -17.81 18.29
CA SER A 7 -7.75 -17.57 16.85
C SER A 7 -8.82 -16.54 16.51
N GLN A 8 -10.04 -16.70 17.02
CA GLN A 8 -11.19 -15.83 16.74
C GLN A 8 -10.98 -14.38 17.22
N ARG A 9 -10.29 -14.20 18.36
CA ARG A 9 -9.94 -12.85 18.86
C ARG A 9 -8.93 -12.16 17.95
N PHE A 10 -7.92 -12.89 17.50
CA PHE A 10 -6.89 -12.35 16.62
C PHE A 10 -7.35 -12.19 15.16
N GLU A 11 -8.37 -12.93 14.71
CA GLU A 11 -9.02 -12.71 13.41
C GLU A 11 -9.63 -11.32 13.30
N THR A 12 -10.24 -10.81 14.38
CA THR A 12 -10.80 -9.45 14.38
C THR A 12 -9.69 -8.40 14.24
N VAL A 13 -8.56 -8.59 14.93
CA VAL A 13 -7.39 -7.71 14.85
C VAL A 13 -6.74 -7.79 13.47
N ARG A 14 -6.65 -8.99 12.88
CA ARG A 14 -6.18 -9.22 11.52
C ARG A 14 -7.04 -8.45 10.51
N ASN A 15 -8.36 -8.63 10.54
CA ASN A 15 -9.28 -7.96 9.62
C ASN A 15 -9.16 -6.43 9.72
N LEU A 16 -8.98 -5.89 10.94
CA LEU A 16 -8.75 -4.46 11.14
C LEU A 16 -7.41 -4.02 10.52
N ALA A 17 -6.34 -4.80 10.69
CA ALA A 17 -5.04 -4.51 10.11
C ALA A 17 -5.06 -4.59 8.57
N GLU A 18 -5.80 -5.53 7.99
CA GLU A 18 -6.02 -5.62 6.53
C GLU A 18 -6.79 -4.41 6.01
N THR A 19 -7.90 -4.05 6.67
CA THR A 19 -8.71 -2.89 6.29
C THR A 19 -7.89 -1.59 6.30
N GLU A 20 -7.03 -1.43 7.32
CA GLU A 20 -6.13 -0.28 7.40
C GLU A 20 -5.06 -0.30 6.28
N ALA A 21 -4.51 -1.48 5.95
CA ALA A 21 -3.58 -1.60 4.84
C ALA A 21 -4.23 -1.25 3.50
N ASP A 22 -5.48 -1.66 3.28
CA ASP A 22 -6.25 -1.35 2.06
C ASP A 22 -6.60 0.14 1.97
N ARG A 23 -6.97 0.77 3.09
CA ARG A 23 -7.17 2.23 3.17
C ARG A 23 -5.91 2.98 2.75
N LEU A 24 -4.76 2.60 3.32
CA LEU A 24 -3.48 3.23 3.00
C LEU A 24 -3.00 2.92 1.58
N ALA A 25 -3.39 1.77 1.00
CA ALA A 25 -3.13 1.46 -0.40
C ALA A 25 -3.87 2.41 -1.33
N ASN A 26 -5.13 2.75 -1.02
CA ASN A 26 -5.91 3.72 -1.77
C ASN A 26 -5.29 5.13 -1.68
N GLU A 27 -4.83 5.53 -0.50
CA GLU A 27 -4.12 6.82 -0.32
C GLU A 27 -2.81 6.88 -1.10
N LEU A 28 -2.03 5.80 -1.09
CA LEU A 28 -0.81 5.70 -1.91
C LEU A 28 -1.13 5.82 -3.40
N SER A 29 -2.19 5.15 -3.86
CA SER A 29 -2.63 5.22 -5.26
C SER A 29 -2.99 6.66 -5.66
N ALA A 30 -3.77 7.36 -4.82
CA ALA A 30 -4.13 8.76 -5.05
C ALA A 30 -2.90 9.69 -5.08
N ALA A 31 -1.99 9.53 -4.12
CA ALA A 31 -0.75 10.31 -4.07
C ALA A 31 0.15 10.05 -5.29
N GLN A 32 0.22 8.80 -5.76
CA GLN A 32 0.99 8.43 -6.94
C GLN A 32 0.39 9.00 -8.22
N GLN A 33 -0.94 8.99 -8.37
CA GLN A 33 -1.63 9.62 -9.48
C GLN A 33 -1.38 11.13 -9.50
N ALA A 34 -1.54 11.81 -8.36
CA ALA A 34 -1.30 13.24 -8.25
C ALA A 34 0.14 13.61 -8.64
N TRP A 35 1.13 12.86 -8.14
CA TRP A 35 2.52 13.05 -8.52
C TRP A 35 2.74 12.85 -10.01
N GLN A 36 2.20 11.77 -10.59
CA GLN A 36 2.38 11.47 -12.01
C GLN A 36 1.80 12.56 -12.92
N THR A 37 0.60 13.06 -12.61
CA THR A 37 -0.02 14.16 -13.37
C THR A 37 0.87 15.40 -13.39
N GLN A 38 1.36 15.82 -12.22
CA GLN A 38 2.21 17.01 -12.12
C GLN A 38 3.59 16.79 -12.73
N HIS A 39 4.14 15.58 -12.64
CA HIS A 39 5.41 15.23 -13.26
C HIS A 39 5.31 15.25 -14.79
N ASN A 40 4.25 14.68 -15.37
CA ASN A 40 4.02 14.76 -16.81
C ASN A 40 3.92 16.22 -17.28
N LYS A 41 3.20 17.07 -16.52
CA LYS A 41 3.10 18.50 -16.82
C LYS A 41 4.46 19.21 -16.81
N LEU A 42 5.34 18.85 -15.88
CA LEU A 42 6.70 19.38 -15.82
C LEU A 42 7.50 18.98 -17.07
N GLU A 43 7.41 17.72 -17.48
CA GLU A 43 8.11 17.22 -18.66
C GLU A 43 7.60 17.88 -19.95
N GLU A 44 6.30 18.14 -20.08
CA GLU A 44 5.74 18.94 -21.17
C GLU A 44 6.32 20.35 -21.21
N LEU A 45 6.36 21.06 -20.05
CA LEU A 45 6.89 22.42 -19.98
C LEU A 45 8.39 22.46 -20.34
N ARG A 46 9.15 21.45 -19.90
CA ARG A 46 10.57 21.30 -20.23
C ARG A 46 10.78 20.99 -21.71
N ALA A 47 9.96 20.12 -22.29
CA ALA A 47 10.00 19.81 -23.71
C ALA A 47 9.72 21.06 -24.56
N TYR A 48 8.65 21.79 -24.23
CA TYR A 48 8.31 23.04 -24.90
C TYR A 48 9.44 24.08 -24.80
N CYS A 49 10.08 24.21 -23.64
CA CYS A 49 11.22 25.12 -23.47
C CYS A 49 12.42 24.73 -24.35
N ARG A 50 12.71 23.42 -24.51
CA ARG A 50 13.80 22.93 -25.39
C ARG A 50 13.48 23.19 -26.86
N GLU A 51 12.28 22.85 -27.29
CA GLU A 51 11.81 23.09 -28.66
C GLU A 51 11.91 24.56 -29.03
N TYR A 52 11.46 25.44 -28.12
CA TYR A 52 11.55 26.88 -28.30
C TYR A 52 13.00 27.39 -28.43
N ALA A 53 13.91 26.88 -27.59
CA ALA A 53 15.32 27.24 -27.66
C ALA A 53 15.97 26.82 -28.99
N THR A 54 15.63 25.64 -29.51
CA THR A 54 16.13 25.16 -30.81
C THR A 54 15.55 25.94 -32.00
N GLY A 55 14.27 26.31 -31.94
CA GLY A 55 13.60 27.08 -33.00
C GLY A 55 14.00 28.56 -33.06
N HIS A 56 14.54 29.12 -31.97
CA HIS A 56 15.10 30.48 -31.96
C HIS A 56 16.50 30.57 -32.58
N GLN A 57 17.27 29.48 -32.60
CA GLN A 57 18.63 29.47 -33.12
C GLN A 57 18.70 29.47 -34.67
N SER A 58 17.60 29.20 -35.36
CA SER A 58 17.53 29.10 -36.84
C SER A 58 17.44 30.44 -37.59
N GLY A 59 17.71 31.58 -36.93
CA GLY A 59 18.33 32.75 -37.60
C GLY A 59 17.42 33.72 -38.37
N GLN A 60 16.16 33.93 -37.97
CA GLN A 60 15.38 35.05 -38.50
C GLN A 60 15.80 36.39 -37.86
N LEU A 61 16.04 37.41 -38.68
CA LEU A 61 16.20 38.81 -38.25
C LEU A 61 14.91 39.27 -37.55
N MET A 62 14.93 39.29 -36.22
CA MET A 62 13.80 39.68 -35.37
C MET A 62 13.93 41.15 -34.95
N ASP A 63 12.81 41.87 -34.95
CA ASP A 63 12.70 43.24 -34.43
C ASP A 63 13.01 43.30 -32.91
N LEU A 64 13.54 44.42 -32.43
CA LEU A 64 13.97 44.60 -31.04
C LEU A 64 12.81 44.42 -30.05
N ALA A 65 11.61 44.85 -30.44
CA ALA A 65 10.39 44.67 -29.66
C ALA A 65 9.95 43.19 -29.60
N ALA A 66 10.13 42.44 -30.69
CA ALA A 66 9.88 40.99 -30.73
C ALA A 66 10.86 40.24 -29.83
N LEU A 67 12.14 40.65 -29.82
CA LEU A 67 13.18 40.10 -28.93
C LEU A 67 12.87 40.31 -27.44
N GLN A 68 12.41 41.50 -27.04
CA GLN A 68 12.03 41.78 -25.64
C GLN A 68 10.81 40.98 -25.19
N SER A 69 9.78 40.87 -26.05
CA SER A 69 8.60 40.04 -25.78
C SER A 69 8.98 38.56 -25.62
N THR A 70 9.86 38.06 -26.49
CA THR A 70 10.44 36.71 -26.42
C THR A 70 11.17 36.45 -25.10
N GLN A 71 12.05 37.35 -24.67
CA GLN A 71 12.80 37.18 -23.41
C GLN A 71 11.85 37.13 -22.21
N HIS A 72 10.87 38.04 -22.17
CA HIS A 72 9.88 38.06 -21.10
C HIS A 72 9.07 36.76 -21.02
N PHE A 73 8.67 36.21 -22.16
CA PHE A 73 7.97 34.93 -22.21
C PHE A 73 8.83 33.76 -21.71
N VAL A 74 10.11 33.69 -22.10
CA VAL A 74 11.05 32.66 -21.61
C VAL A 74 11.23 32.75 -20.11
N ASP A 75 11.33 33.95 -19.55
CA ASP A 75 11.45 34.15 -18.11
C ASP A 75 10.17 33.77 -17.35
N GLN A 76 8.99 33.99 -17.94
CA GLN A 76 7.73 33.47 -17.40
C GLN A 76 7.70 31.94 -17.41
N LEU A 77 8.13 31.31 -18.51
CA LEU A 77 8.17 29.86 -18.65
C LEU A 77 9.14 29.21 -17.64
N ARG A 78 10.33 29.80 -17.45
CA ARG A 78 11.30 29.36 -16.44
C ARG A 78 10.74 29.44 -15.02
N ARG A 79 10.04 30.53 -14.69
CA ARG A 79 9.34 30.68 -13.40
C ARG A 79 8.27 29.61 -13.21
N ALA A 80 7.46 29.35 -14.24
CA ALA A 80 6.45 28.30 -14.20
C ALA A 80 7.06 26.90 -14.00
N ILE A 81 8.16 26.59 -14.69
CA ILE A 81 8.91 25.34 -14.52
C ILE A 81 9.41 25.21 -13.07
N ALA A 82 10.02 26.25 -12.51
CA ALA A 82 10.52 26.21 -11.13
C ALA A 82 9.38 25.98 -10.11
N MET A 83 8.23 26.62 -10.29
CA MET A 83 7.04 26.38 -9.45
C MET A 83 6.50 24.95 -9.60
N GLN A 84 6.52 24.42 -10.83
CA GLN A 84 6.09 23.06 -11.10
C GLN A 84 7.05 22.02 -10.50
N GLU A 85 8.36 22.26 -10.55
CA GLU A 85 9.39 21.42 -9.91
C GLU A 85 9.21 21.33 -8.40
N ALA A 86 8.96 22.48 -7.75
CA ALA A 86 8.65 22.52 -6.32
C ALA A 86 7.38 21.70 -5.99
N THR A 87 6.36 21.80 -6.84
CA THR A 87 5.10 21.03 -6.69
C THR A 87 5.34 19.53 -6.83
N VAL A 88 6.05 19.10 -7.88
CA VAL A 88 6.41 17.70 -8.11
C VAL A 88 7.26 17.15 -6.96
N THR A 89 8.17 17.95 -6.42
CA THR A 89 9.03 17.55 -5.30
C THR A 89 8.22 17.34 -4.02
N ARG A 90 7.30 18.26 -3.71
CA ARG A 90 6.36 18.10 -2.59
C ARG A 90 5.52 16.84 -2.72
N LEU A 91 4.91 16.62 -3.89
CA LEU A 91 4.08 15.45 -4.15
C LEU A 91 4.88 14.13 -4.12
N ALA A 92 6.15 14.16 -4.52
CA ALA A 92 7.04 13.01 -4.40
C ALA A 92 7.24 12.63 -2.92
N GLY A 93 7.44 13.64 -2.06
CA GLY A 93 7.52 13.45 -0.61
C GLY A 93 6.24 12.86 -0.01
N GLU A 94 5.07 13.36 -0.42
CA GLU A 94 3.77 12.84 0.01
C GLU A 94 3.55 11.39 -0.43
N ARG A 95 3.85 11.06 -1.69
CA ARG A 95 3.81 9.69 -2.23
C ARG A 95 4.72 8.76 -1.42
N ASP A 96 5.93 9.21 -1.12
CA ASP A 96 6.90 8.38 -0.39
C ASP A 96 6.51 8.19 1.07
N ALA A 97 5.88 9.19 1.70
CA ALA A 97 5.30 9.07 3.04
C ALA A 97 4.13 8.07 3.06
N ALA A 98 3.18 8.20 2.11
CA ALA A 98 2.07 7.27 1.95
C ALA A 98 2.57 5.83 1.72
N ARG A 99 3.62 5.67 0.90
CA ARG A 99 4.24 4.36 0.65
C ARG A 99 4.79 3.74 1.92
N LYS A 100 5.52 4.51 2.75
CA LYS A 100 6.06 4.03 4.02
C LYS A 100 4.95 3.63 4.99
N ALA A 101 3.87 4.40 5.06
CA ALA A 101 2.70 4.10 5.89
C ALA A 101 2.04 2.78 5.46
N TRP A 102 1.76 2.63 4.16
CA TRP A 102 1.20 1.41 3.59
C TRP A 102 2.09 0.19 3.85
N MET A 103 3.40 0.28 3.61
CA MET A 103 4.34 -0.82 3.88
C MET A 103 4.33 -1.25 5.36
N LYS A 104 4.24 -0.30 6.29
CA LYS A 104 4.16 -0.59 7.72
C LYS A 104 2.86 -1.33 8.07
N ALA A 105 1.72 -0.85 7.58
CA ALA A 105 0.42 -1.48 7.81
C ALA A 105 0.35 -2.88 7.18
N ARG A 106 0.86 -3.04 5.95
CA ARG A 106 0.91 -4.33 5.26
C ARG A 106 1.78 -5.34 5.99
N LYS A 107 2.93 -4.93 6.52
CA LYS A 107 3.79 -5.79 7.35
C LYS A 107 3.08 -6.22 8.63
N HIS A 108 2.33 -5.31 9.26
CA HIS A 108 1.54 -5.62 10.45
C HIS A 108 0.43 -6.63 10.14
N ALA A 109 -0.33 -6.43 9.07
CA ALA A 109 -1.36 -7.38 8.62
C ALA A 109 -0.78 -8.79 8.39
N LEU A 110 0.32 -8.90 7.64
CA LEU A 110 0.97 -10.19 7.38
C LEU A 110 1.45 -10.89 8.67
N SER A 111 1.92 -10.11 9.65
CA SER A 111 2.30 -10.67 10.95
C SER A 111 1.10 -11.21 11.72
N MET A 112 -0.06 -10.55 11.63
CA MET A 112 -1.30 -11.03 12.23
C MET A 112 -1.82 -12.29 11.52
N ASP A 113 -1.74 -12.37 10.19
CA ASP A 113 -2.10 -13.57 9.43
C ASP A 113 -1.33 -14.80 9.92
N THR A 114 -0.02 -14.63 10.07
CA THR A 114 0.89 -15.69 10.52
C THR A 114 0.54 -16.14 11.95
N LEU A 115 0.20 -15.20 12.84
CA LEU A 115 -0.21 -15.51 14.22
C LEU A 115 -1.56 -16.23 14.27
N VAL A 116 -2.54 -15.79 13.48
CA VAL A 116 -3.86 -16.43 13.40
C VAL A 116 -3.73 -17.87 12.90
N ASP A 117 -3.01 -18.10 11.81
CA ASP A 117 -2.78 -19.45 11.26
C ASP A 117 -2.09 -20.36 12.28
N ARG A 118 -1.11 -19.83 13.03
CA ARG A 118 -0.47 -20.58 14.13
C ARG A 118 -1.49 -20.98 15.20
N TYR A 119 -2.32 -20.06 15.69
CA TYR A 119 -3.32 -20.37 16.72
C TYR A 119 -4.37 -21.35 16.23
N GLN A 120 -4.85 -21.21 14.99
CA GLN A 120 -5.79 -22.16 14.39
C GLN A 120 -5.21 -23.59 14.35
N ARG A 121 -3.91 -23.74 14.02
CA ARG A 121 -3.22 -25.04 14.02
C ARG A 121 -3.06 -25.62 15.42
N GLU A 122 -2.69 -24.79 16.40
CA GLU A 122 -2.56 -25.22 17.80
C GLU A 122 -3.92 -25.68 18.35
N GLU A 123 -4.98 -24.92 18.11
CA GLU A 123 -6.35 -25.24 18.53
C GLU A 123 -6.90 -26.50 17.85
N LYS A 124 -6.58 -26.71 16.57
CA LYS A 124 -6.95 -27.95 15.86
C LYS A 124 -6.27 -29.16 16.48
N ARG A 125 -4.95 -29.09 16.73
CA ARG A 125 -4.20 -30.20 17.36
C ARG A 125 -4.72 -30.55 18.75
N GLU A 126 -5.11 -29.54 19.53
CA GLU A 126 -5.69 -29.77 20.85
C GLU A 126 -7.08 -30.41 20.76
N ALA A 127 -7.93 -29.95 19.82
CA ALA A 127 -9.22 -30.56 19.58
C ALA A 127 -9.11 -32.03 19.13
N ASP A 128 -8.21 -32.32 18.19
CA ASP A 128 -7.94 -33.68 17.69
C ASP A 128 -7.47 -34.60 18.83
N ARG A 129 -6.58 -34.11 19.70
CA ARG A 129 -6.10 -34.86 20.87
C ARG A 129 -7.23 -35.17 21.85
N GLN A 130 -8.10 -34.19 22.15
CA GLN A 130 -9.23 -34.40 23.05
C GLN A 130 -10.26 -35.35 22.46
N GLU A 131 -10.49 -35.31 21.15
CA GLU A 131 -11.37 -36.25 20.46
C GLU A 131 -10.84 -37.69 20.52
N GLN A 132 -9.54 -37.88 20.31
CA GLN A 132 -8.89 -39.18 20.45
C GLN A 132 -9.05 -39.76 21.86
N ILE A 133 -8.76 -38.97 22.90
CA ILE A 133 -8.92 -39.39 24.31
C ILE A 133 -10.37 -39.83 24.58
N ARG A 134 -11.37 -39.05 24.14
CA ARG A 134 -12.79 -39.39 24.32
C ARG A 134 -13.18 -40.67 23.59
N SER A 135 -12.64 -40.89 22.39
CA SER A 135 -12.90 -42.09 21.60
C SER A 135 -12.34 -43.34 22.29
N ASP A 136 -11.09 -43.26 22.77
CA ASP A 136 -10.40 -44.34 23.47
C ASP A 136 -11.13 -44.70 24.78
N ASP A 137 -11.61 -43.71 25.53
CA ASP A 137 -12.42 -43.92 26.74
C ASP A 137 -13.73 -44.67 26.45
N LEU A 138 -14.44 -44.29 25.37
CA LEU A 138 -15.68 -44.97 24.96
C LEU A 138 -15.43 -46.41 24.51
N VAL A 139 -14.33 -46.65 23.80
CA VAL A 139 -13.92 -48.00 23.38
C VAL A 139 -13.58 -48.86 24.60
N ASN A 140 -12.82 -48.33 25.56
CA ASN A 140 -12.47 -49.02 26.80
C ASN A 140 -13.72 -49.35 27.64
N GLN A 141 -14.65 -48.41 27.79
CA GLN A 141 -15.91 -48.66 28.50
C GLN A 141 -16.72 -49.76 27.82
N ARG A 142 -16.90 -49.73 26.50
CA ARG A 142 -17.59 -50.79 25.76
C ARG A 142 -16.93 -52.16 25.93
N PHE A 143 -15.60 -52.20 25.88
CA PHE A 143 -14.84 -53.43 26.07
C PHE A 143 -15.09 -54.03 27.46
N VAL A 144 -15.00 -53.23 28.52
CA VAL A 144 -15.28 -53.67 29.90
C VAL A 144 -16.70 -54.22 30.04
N TRP A 145 -17.70 -53.54 29.48
CA TRP A 145 -19.10 -53.98 29.56
C TRP A 145 -19.36 -55.28 28.78
N SER A 146 -18.65 -55.51 27.67
CA SER A 146 -18.74 -56.76 26.90
C SER A 146 -18.14 -57.96 27.63
N GLN A 147 -17.09 -57.76 28.45
CA GLN A 147 -16.49 -58.82 29.27
C GLN A 147 -17.34 -59.21 30.49
N GLN A 148 -18.14 -58.30 31.03
CA GLN A 148 -19.01 -58.58 32.19
C GLN A 148 -20.34 -59.23 31.82
N SER A 149 -20.69 -59.25 30.52
CA SER A 149 -21.97 -59.78 30.02
C SER A 149 -21.84 -61.18 29.38
N ALA A 150 -20.67 -61.82 29.51
CA ALA A 150 -20.37 -63.18 29.07
C ALA A 150 -20.05 -64.06 30.29
#